data_AF-A0A7M7KM04-F1
#
_entry.id   AF-A0A7M7KM04-F1
#
_cell.length_a   1.000
_cell.length_b   1.000
_cell.length_c   1.000
_cell.angle_alpha   90.00
_cell.angle_beta   90.00
_cell.angle_gamma   90.00
#
_symmetry.space_group_name_H-M   'P 1'
#
loop_
_entity.id
_entity.type
_entity.pdbx_description
1 polymer ?
#
loop_
_entity_poly.entity_id
_entity_poly.type
_entity_poly.pdbx_seq_one_letter_code
_entity_poly.pdbx_strand_id
1 'polypeptide(L)'
;MLPRSIQLPAVLQDALALGASTLSGSSSATAVQTCGTPLTPQQQNAGMELMLRNSDRIDDLWYRTELNINKIKGCDLHIAELYANLEIKLALVMKLNMTLTAIADIKTQAAKSKELLAKVEQQLGDCAAAMLIMDDTREMVEIKRREAAEREARNKQLQEERRRTFEEEFKKDLLRFKETGEVEAPLCQIASPCDLSEINLEQDEDDQQALSRFLESSGEHDPEDKDSDFRRSKSLSKMSVLLEPSLNPSQDLSRVDNEDDL
;
A
#
# COMPACT_ATOMS: atom_id res chain seq x y z
N MET A 1 6.49 -37.04 -35.10
CA MET A 1 5.32 -37.31 -35.95
C MET A 1 5.65 -38.52 -36.83
N LEU A 2 5.36 -39.73 -36.34
CA LEU A 2 5.59 -40.99 -37.06
C LEU A 2 4.37 -41.30 -37.96
N PRO A 3 4.53 -41.79 -39.19
CA PRO A 3 3.40 -42.19 -40.01
C PRO A 3 2.82 -43.48 -39.44
N ARG A 4 1.56 -43.43 -39.00
CA ARG A 4 0.80 -44.62 -38.63
C ARG A 4 0.50 -45.42 -39.90
N SER A 5 1.21 -46.53 -40.07
CA SER A 5 0.87 -47.56 -41.06
C SER A 5 -0.54 -48.06 -40.77
N ILE A 6 -1.46 -47.85 -41.70
CA ILE A 6 -2.83 -48.36 -41.63
C ILE A 6 -2.75 -49.86 -41.96
N GLN A 7 -2.66 -50.70 -40.94
CA GLN A 7 -2.87 -52.15 -41.11
C GLN A 7 -4.34 -52.37 -41.45
N LEU A 8 -4.60 -52.71 -42.71
CA LEU A 8 -5.92 -53.18 -43.17
C LEU A 8 -6.30 -54.46 -42.40
N PRO A 9 -7.55 -54.60 -41.92
CA PRO A 9 -8.05 -55.82 -41.30
C PRO A 9 -7.83 -57.04 -42.21
N ALA A 10 -7.40 -58.17 -41.64
CA ALA A 10 -7.04 -59.40 -42.35
C ALA A 10 -8.11 -59.87 -43.37
N VAL A 11 -9.39 -59.60 -43.08
CA VAL A 11 -10.53 -59.94 -43.96
C VAL A 11 -10.47 -59.24 -45.32
N LEU A 12 -9.91 -58.03 -45.40
CA LEU A 12 -9.73 -57.30 -46.67
C LEU A 12 -8.52 -57.79 -47.46
N GLN A 13 -7.50 -58.34 -46.78
CA GLN A 13 -6.34 -58.94 -47.44
C GLN A 13 -6.72 -60.26 -48.13
N ASP A 14 -7.56 -61.09 -47.49
CA ASP A 14 -8.03 -62.35 -48.08
C ASP A 14 -8.95 -62.11 -49.30
N ALA A 15 -9.79 -61.07 -49.26
CA ALA A 15 -10.66 -60.72 -50.39
C ALA A 15 -9.86 -60.21 -51.61
N LEU A 16 -8.78 -59.45 -51.39
CA LEU A 16 -7.88 -58.99 -52.46
C LEU A 16 -7.02 -60.13 -53.01
N ALA A 17 -6.57 -61.07 -52.16
CA ALA A 17 -5.82 -62.25 -52.59
C ALA A 17 -6.68 -63.18 -53.46
N LEU A 18 -7.95 -63.38 -53.11
CA LEU A 18 -8.89 -64.17 -53.92
C LEU A 18 -9.21 -63.52 -55.28
N GLY A 19 -9.18 -62.18 -55.37
CA GLY A 19 -9.33 -61.45 -56.63
C GLY A 19 -8.08 -61.45 -57.51
N ALA A 20 -6.89 -61.56 -56.93
CA ALA A 20 -5.62 -61.57 -57.66
C ALA A 20 -5.24 -62.96 -58.22
N SER A 21 -5.70 -64.05 -57.61
CA SER A 21 -5.40 -65.42 -58.06
C SER A 21 -6.11 -65.86 -59.36
N THR A 22 -6.99 -65.06 -59.95
CA THR A 22 -7.69 -65.41 -61.20
C THR A 22 -7.08 -64.78 -62.46
N LEU A 23 -6.02 -63.97 -62.35
CA LEU A 23 -5.48 -63.21 -63.49
C LEU A 23 -4.01 -63.50 -63.85
N SER A 24 -3.35 -64.49 -63.25
CA SER A 24 -1.99 -64.87 -63.64
C SER A 24 -1.90 -66.34 -64.03
N GLY A 25 -2.19 -66.60 -65.30
CA GLY A 25 -2.15 -67.95 -65.89
C GLY A 25 -2.44 -67.92 -67.39
N SER A 26 -1.66 -67.15 -68.15
CA SER A 26 -1.64 -67.27 -69.61
C SER A 26 -0.97 -68.59 -69.98
N SER A 27 -1.75 -69.54 -70.48
CA SER A 27 -1.26 -70.68 -71.24
C SER A 27 -2.30 -71.09 -72.26
N SER A 28 -1.88 -71.02 -73.52
CA SER A 28 -2.60 -71.41 -74.73
C SER A 28 -3.25 -72.79 -74.56
N ALA A 29 -4.58 -72.80 -74.43
CA ALA A 29 -5.40 -73.99 -74.54
C ALA A 29 -6.52 -73.68 -75.54
N THR A 30 -6.51 -74.47 -76.61
CA THR A 30 -7.50 -74.59 -77.68
C THR A 30 -8.91 -74.34 -77.16
N ALA A 31 -9.61 -73.36 -77.76
CA ALA A 31 -11.02 -73.12 -77.49
C ALA A 31 -11.84 -74.34 -77.96
N VAL A 32 -12.01 -75.32 -77.06
CA VAL A 32 -13.07 -76.31 -77.17
C VAL A 32 -14.35 -75.57 -76.80
N GLN A 33 -15.03 -75.07 -77.83
CA GLN A 33 -16.40 -74.59 -77.75
C GLN A 33 -17.29 -75.81 -77.48
N THR A 34 -17.37 -76.22 -76.21
CA THR A 34 -18.40 -77.15 -75.75
C THR A 34 -19.74 -76.45 -75.89
N CYS A 35 -20.43 -76.85 -76.95
CA CYS A 35 -21.80 -76.52 -77.28
C CYS A 35 -22.74 -76.80 -76.08
N GLY A 36 -23.78 -75.97 -75.96
CA GLY A 36 -24.57 -75.78 -74.76
C GLY A 36 -25.17 -77.06 -74.18
N THR A 37 -24.82 -77.34 -72.94
CA THR A 37 -25.76 -77.97 -72.01
C THR A 37 -26.69 -76.86 -71.52
N PRO A 38 -28.02 -77.02 -71.61
CA PRO A 38 -28.94 -76.03 -71.07
C PRO A 38 -28.65 -75.90 -69.58
N LEU A 39 -28.25 -74.69 -69.15
CA LEU A 39 -28.13 -74.36 -67.73
C LEU A 39 -29.43 -74.79 -67.07
N THR A 40 -29.32 -75.68 -66.08
CA THR A 40 -30.49 -76.06 -65.31
C THR A 40 -31.03 -74.79 -64.63
N PRO A 41 -32.36 -74.58 -64.56
CA PRO A 41 -32.94 -73.39 -63.91
C PRO A 41 -32.43 -73.18 -62.47
N GLN A 42 -31.96 -74.26 -61.83
CA GLN A 42 -31.31 -74.23 -60.52
C GLN A 42 -29.96 -73.48 -60.51
N GLN A 43 -29.16 -73.56 -61.59
CA GLN A 43 -27.91 -72.79 -61.73
C GLN A 43 -28.16 -71.31 -62.07
N GLN A 44 -29.22 -70.99 -62.82
CA GLN A 44 -29.64 -69.60 -63.06
C GLN A 44 -30.18 -68.94 -61.78
N ASN A 45 -30.86 -69.70 -60.91
CA ASN A 45 -31.38 -69.19 -59.63
C ASN A 45 -30.32 -69.02 -58.53
N ALA A 46 -29.20 -69.76 -58.60
CA ALA A 46 -28.10 -69.65 -57.62
C ALA A 46 -27.45 -68.25 -57.61
N GLY A 47 -27.38 -67.58 -58.78
CA GLY A 47 -26.89 -66.20 -58.86
C GLY A 47 -27.82 -65.19 -58.19
N MET A 48 -29.14 -65.41 -58.29
CA MET A 48 -30.15 -64.55 -57.67
C MET A 48 -30.12 -64.64 -56.14
N GLU A 49 -30.01 -65.86 -55.59
CA GLU A 49 -29.88 -66.07 -54.15
C GLU A 49 -28.60 -65.43 -53.58
N LEU A 50 -27.48 -65.53 -54.30
CA LEU A 50 -26.23 -64.86 -53.94
C LEU A 50 -26.38 -63.34 -53.95
N MET A 51 -27.05 -62.76 -54.95
CA MET A 51 -27.31 -61.32 -55.00
C MET A 51 -28.19 -60.86 -53.85
N LEU A 52 -29.27 -61.58 -53.54
CA LEU A 52 -30.15 -61.26 -52.41
C LEU A 52 -29.39 -61.31 -51.07
N ARG A 53 -28.62 -62.37 -50.84
CA ARG A 53 -27.78 -62.50 -49.64
C ARG A 53 -26.73 -61.38 -49.52
N ASN A 54 -26.17 -60.95 -50.65
CA ASN A 54 -25.24 -59.82 -50.67
C ASN A 54 -25.95 -58.49 -50.41
N SER A 55 -27.18 -58.31 -50.90
CA SER A 55 -28.01 -57.14 -50.60
C SER A 55 -28.25 -57.01 -49.10
N ASP A 56 -28.72 -58.08 -48.44
CA ASP A 56 -28.99 -58.06 -47.00
C ASP A 56 -27.73 -57.72 -46.18
N ARG A 57 -26.57 -58.24 -46.60
CA ARG A 57 -25.28 -57.94 -45.96
C ARG A 57 -24.85 -56.49 -46.16
N ILE A 58 -25.10 -55.92 -47.34
CA ILE A 58 -24.81 -54.52 -47.63
C ILE A 58 -25.71 -53.63 -46.76
N ASP A 59 -27.00 -53.95 -46.64
CA ASP A 59 -27.95 -53.19 -45.84
C ASP A 59 -27.60 -53.22 -44.33
N ASP A 60 -27.23 -54.38 -43.78
CA ASP A 60 -26.73 -54.49 -42.39
C ASP A 60 -25.45 -53.68 -42.18
N LEU A 61 -24.52 -53.72 -43.15
CA LEU A 61 -23.29 -52.92 -43.08
C LEU A 61 -23.58 -51.42 -43.11
N TRP A 62 -24.48 -50.97 -43.97
CA TRP A 62 -24.94 -49.58 -44.03
C TRP A 62 -25.57 -49.16 -42.71
N TYR A 63 -26.49 -49.96 -42.18
CA TYR A 63 -27.16 -49.70 -40.91
C TYR A 63 -26.16 -49.56 -39.75
N ARG A 64 -25.20 -50.49 -39.63
CA ARG A 64 -24.15 -50.42 -38.61
C ARG A 64 -23.24 -49.21 -38.78
N THR A 65 -22.93 -48.85 -40.02
CA THR A 65 -22.11 -47.68 -40.33
C THR A 65 -22.83 -46.40 -39.89
N GLU A 66 -24.12 -46.26 -40.22
CA GLU A 66 -24.96 -45.14 -39.80
C GLU A 66 -25.04 -45.03 -38.27
N LEU A 67 -25.26 -46.17 -37.58
CA LEU A 67 -25.28 -46.22 -36.12
C LEU A 67 -23.94 -45.79 -35.51
N ASN A 68 -22.82 -46.25 -36.09
CA ASN A 68 -21.48 -45.87 -35.62
C ASN A 68 -21.19 -44.39 -35.88
N ILE A 69 -21.60 -43.84 -37.03
CA ILE A 69 -21.49 -42.40 -37.32
C ILE A 69 -22.24 -41.60 -36.25
N ASN A 70 -23.46 -42.00 -35.89
CA ASN A 70 -24.24 -41.31 -34.87
C ASN A 70 -23.61 -41.41 -33.47
N LYS A 71 -23.03 -42.57 -33.12
CA LYS A 71 -22.25 -42.71 -31.88
C LYS A 71 -21.01 -41.81 -31.87
N ILE A 72 -20.28 -41.74 -32.98
CA ILE A 72 -19.10 -40.87 -33.12
C ILE A 72 -19.51 -39.40 -32.94
N LYS A 73 -20.58 -38.95 -33.60
CA LYS A 73 -21.12 -37.59 -33.42
C LYS A 73 -21.50 -37.29 -31.97
N GLY A 74 -22.09 -38.27 -31.26
CA GLY A 74 -22.38 -38.14 -29.82
C GLY A 74 -21.12 -37.97 -28.98
N CYS A 75 -20.07 -38.76 -29.27
CA CYS A 75 -18.77 -38.61 -28.62
C CYS A 75 -18.14 -37.24 -28.92
N ASP A 76 -18.18 -36.78 -30.17
CA ASP A 76 -17.63 -35.48 -30.56
C ASP A 76 -18.32 -34.32 -29.84
N LEU A 77 -19.65 -34.41 -29.67
CA LEU A 77 -20.42 -33.43 -28.90
C LEU A 77 -19.99 -33.41 -27.43
N HIS A 78 -19.87 -34.58 -26.79
CA HIS A 78 -19.41 -34.66 -25.40
C HIS A 78 -17.97 -34.14 -25.23
N ILE A 79 -17.10 -34.41 -26.21
CA ILE A 79 -15.73 -33.89 -26.22
C ILE A 79 -15.75 -32.35 -26.30
N ALA A 80 -16.55 -31.78 -27.20
CA ALA A 80 -16.70 -30.33 -27.32
C ALA A 80 -17.22 -29.68 -26.03
N GLU A 81 -18.21 -30.29 -25.38
CA GLU A 81 -18.74 -29.83 -24.10
C GLU A 81 -17.68 -29.86 -22.99
N LEU A 82 -16.88 -30.93 -22.92
CA LEU A 82 -15.77 -31.04 -21.97
C LEU A 82 -14.72 -29.94 -22.19
N TYR A 83 -14.37 -29.63 -23.45
CA TYR A 83 -13.44 -28.54 -23.75
C TYR A 83 -13.98 -27.17 -23.35
N ALA A 84 -15.25 -26.86 -23.64
CA ALA A 84 -15.88 -25.62 -23.24
C ALA A 84 -15.91 -25.47 -21.69
N ASN A 85 -16.20 -26.55 -20.97
CA ASN A 85 -16.19 -26.55 -19.51
C ASN A 85 -14.78 -26.33 -18.94
N LEU A 86 -13.76 -26.97 -19.53
CA LEU A 86 -12.37 -26.78 -19.14
C LEU A 86 -11.89 -25.34 -19.39
N GLU A 87 -12.29 -24.72 -20.49
CA GLU A 87 -11.95 -23.33 -20.80
C GLU A 87 -12.53 -22.36 -19.76
N ILE A 88 -13.81 -22.52 -19.40
CA ILE A 88 -14.46 -21.73 -18.34
C ILE A 88 -13.73 -21.91 -17.00
N LYS A 89 -13.41 -23.16 -16.64
CA LYS A 89 -12.68 -23.45 -15.39
C LYS A 89 -11.28 -22.83 -15.39
N LEU A 90 -10.57 -22.87 -16.51
CA LEU A 90 -9.26 -22.25 -16.64
C LEU A 90 -9.33 -20.74 -16.45
N ALA A 91 -10.32 -20.08 -17.06
CA ALA A 91 -10.55 -18.65 -16.88
C ALA A 91 -10.84 -18.28 -15.42
N LEU A 92 -11.63 -19.10 -14.71
CA LEU A 92 -11.89 -18.93 -13.27
C LEU A 92 -10.62 -19.08 -12.43
N VAL A 93 -9.78 -20.07 -12.73
CA VAL A 93 -8.50 -20.27 -12.03
C VAL A 93 -7.56 -19.09 -12.27
N MET A 94 -7.49 -18.55 -13.48
CA MET A 94 -6.71 -17.35 -13.78
C MET A 94 -7.21 -16.15 -12.97
N LYS A 95 -8.54 -15.94 -12.89
CA LYS A 95 -9.13 -14.88 -12.08
C LYS A 95 -8.78 -15.05 -10.59
N LEU A 96 -8.88 -16.27 -10.06
CA LEU A 96 -8.49 -16.57 -8.68
C LEU A 96 -7.00 -16.29 -8.44
N ASN A 97 -6.14 -16.66 -9.38
CA ASN A 97 -4.70 -16.38 -9.28
C ASN A 97 -4.41 -14.87 -9.22
N MET A 98 -5.09 -14.06 -10.05
CA MET A 98 -4.97 -12.59 -10.01
C MET A 98 -5.48 -11.99 -8.69
N THR A 99 -6.55 -12.54 -8.12
CA THR A 99 -7.02 -12.11 -6.78
C THR A 99 -6.05 -12.50 -5.68
N LEU A 100 -5.41 -13.67 -5.78
CA LEU A 100 -4.42 -14.12 -4.80
C LEU A 100 -3.18 -13.24 -4.82
N THR A 101 -2.72 -12.80 -6.00
CA THR A 101 -1.62 -11.83 -6.10
C THR A 101 -1.98 -10.49 -5.46
N ALA A 102 -3.21 -10.00 -5.66
CA ALA A 102 -3.66 -8.75 -5.02
C ALA A 102 -3.70 -8.84 -3.48
N ILE A 103 -4.00 -10.02 -2.91
CA ILE A 103 -3.94 -10.23 -1.45
C ILE A 103 -2.52 -10.04 -0.91
N ALA A 104 -1.49 -10.47 -1.66
CA ALA A 104 -0.10 -10.26 -1.25
C ALA A 104 0.24 -8.76 -1.19
N ASP A 105 -0.18 -7.99 -2.19
CA ASP A 105 0.01 -6.53 -2.20
C ASP A 105 -0.71 -5.85 -1.03
N ILE A 106 -1.96 -6.22 -0.77
CA ILE A 106 -2.74 -5.72 0.39
C ILE A 106 -2.00 -6.03 1.70
N LYS A 107 -1.44 -7.23 1.85
CA LYS A 107 -0.67 -7.61 3.04
C LYS A 107 0.58 -6.74 3.21
N THR A 108 1.30 -6.45 2.12
CA THR A 108 2.47 -5.55 2.19
C THR A 108 2.07 -4.12 2.55
N GLN A 109 0.95 -3.63 2.03
CA GLN A 109 0.44 -2.30 2.34
C GLN A 109 -0.02 -2.20 3.80
N ALA A 110 -0.65 -3.24 4.34
CA ALA A 110 -1.04 -3.31 5.75
C ALA A 110 0.18 -3.32 6.69
N ALA A 111 1.29 -3.94 6.29
CA ALA A 111 2.54 -3.88 7.07
C ALA A 111 3.13 -2.46 7.08
N LYS A 112 3.14 -1.78 5.92
CA LYS A 112 3.60 -0.38 5.81
C LYS A 112 2.74 0.58 6.64
N SER A 113 1.41 0.42 6.62
CA SER A 113 0.52 1.27 7.41
C SER A 113 0.73 1.06 8.92
N LYS A 114 0.97 -0.18 9.35
CA LYS A 114 1.31 -0.50 10.75
C LYS A 114 2.62 0.18 11.19
N GLU A 115 3.64 0.17 10.34
CA GLU A 115 4.91 0.84 10.63
C GLU A 115 4.75 2.37 10.74
N LEU A 116 3.98 2.97 9.83
CA LEU A 116 3.68 4.41 9.88
C LEU A 116 2.90 4.78 11.15
N LEU A 117 1.94 3.96 11.56
CA LEU A 117 1.17 4.18 12.79
C LEU A 117 2.08 4.17 14.02
N ALA A 118 3.01 3.21 14.10
CA ALA A 118 4.00 3.17 15.19
C ALA A 118 4.89 4.43 15.23
N LYS A 119 5.28 4.97 14.06
CA LYS A 119 6.04 6.23 13.99
C LYS A 119 5.23 7.43 14.49
N VAL A 120 3.95 7.49 14.16
CA VAL A 120 3.05 8.55 14.64
C VAL A 120 2.84 8.45 16.16
N GLU A 121 2.65 7.25 16.69
CA GLU A 121 2.54 7.02 18.14
C GLU A 121 3.81 7.47 18.88
N GLN A 122 4.99 7.16 18.34
CA GLN A 122 6.26 7.63 18.88
C GLN A 122 6.34 9.16 18.88
N GLN A 123 6.04 9.81 17.76
CA GLN A 123 6.06 11.27 17.65
C GLN A 123 5.08 11.95 18.61
N LEU A 124 3.90 11.37 18.83
CA LEU A 124 2.95 11.86 19.83
C LEU A 124 3.50 11.73 21.25
N GLY A 125 4.20 10.64 21.56
CA GLY A 125 4.93 10.46 22.82
C GLY A 125 6.01 11.52 23.03
N ASP A 126 6.81 11.79 22.01
CA ASP A 126 7.87 12.80 22.05
C ASP A 126 7.29 14.22 22.24
N CYS A 127 6.18 14.55 21.56
CA CYS A 127 5.46 15.82 21.74
C CYS A 127 4.91 15.96 23.17
N ALA A 128 4.34 14.89 23.74
CA ALA A 128 3.82 14.91 25.10
C ALA A 128 4.95 15.14 26.13
N ALA A 129 6.11 14.50 25.93
CA ALA A 129 7.29 14.73 26.77
C ALA A 129 7.80 16.17 26.65
N ALA A 130 7.86 16.72 25.44
CA ALA A 130 8.26 18.11 25.23
C ALA A 130 7.30 19.12 25.88
N MET A 131 5.99 18.85 25.84
CA MET A 131 4.99 19.66 26.55
C MET A 131 5.21 19.68 28.06
N LEU A 132 5.50 18.53 28.67
CA LEU A 132 5.79 18.44 30.10
C LEU A 132 7.01 19.31 30.49
N ILE A 133 8.08 19.26 29.69
CA ILE A 133 9.28 20.09 29.90
C ILE A 133 8.96 21.58 29.75
N MET A 134 8.12 21.95 28.77
CA MET A 134 7.69 23.34 28.60
C MET A 134 6.87 23.84 29.80
N ASP A 135 6.00 23.00 30.35
CA ASP A 135 5.20 23.36 31.53
C ASP A 135 6.09 23.53 32.78
N ASP A 136 7.04 22.62 33.01
CA ASP A 136 8.01 22.72 34.12
C ASP A 136 8.89 23.98 34.00
N THR A 137 9.38 24.26 32.80
CA THR A 137 10.21 25.46 32.55
C THR A 137 9.40 26.74 32.70
N ARG A 138 8.14 26.75 32.27
CA ARG A 138 7.22 27.86 32.49
C ARG A 138 7.01 28.11 33.98
N GLU A 139 6.72 27.07 34.77
CA GLU A 139 6.54 27.20 36.21
C GLU A 139 7.80 27.76 36.89
N MET A 140 8.97 27.24 36.52
CA MET A 140 10.26 27.73 37.03
C MET A 140 10.48 29.23 36.73
N VAL A 141 10.14 29.67 35.52
CA VAL A 141 10.23 31.09 35.12
C VAL A 141 9.26 31.95 35.94
N GLU A 142 8.04 31.47 36.19
CA GLU A 142 7.07 32.19 37.01
C GLU A 142 7.55 32.33 38.47
N ILE A 143 8.13 31.27 39.06
CA ILE A 143 8.73 31.32 40.39
C ILE A 143 9.86 32.35 40.44
N LYS A 144 10.82 32.29 39.51
CA LYS A 144 11.94 33.24 39.44
C LYS A 144 11.48 34.68 39.29
N ARG A 145 10.41 34.93 38.51
CA ARG A 145 9.82 36.26 38.37
C ARG A 145 9.21 36.76 39.69
N ARG A 146 8.51 35.90 40.44
CA ARG A 146 7.95 36.27 41.76
C ARG A 146 9.06 36.62 42.75
N GLU A 147 10.11 35.79 42.82
CA GLU A 147 11.27 36.06 43.69
C GLU A 147 12.00 37.36 43.33
N ALA A 148 12.15 37.64 42.03
CA ALA A 148 12.76 38.88 41.56
C ALA A 148 11.94 40.10 41.95
N ALA A 149 10.61 40.04 41.76
CA ALA A 149 9.70 41.11 42.17
C ALA A 149 9.71 41.33 43.69
N GLU A 150 9.80 40.26 44.49
CA GLU A 150 9.90 40.35 45.94
C GLU A 150 11.23 40.99 46.38
N ARG A 151 12.36 40.59 45.79
CA ARG A 151 13.66 41.21 46.03
C ARG A 151 13.66 42.70 45.68
N GLU A 152 13.07 43.07 44.55
CA GLU A 152 12.92 44.46 44.15
C GLU A 152 12.06 45.26 45.14
N ALA A 153 10.94 44.68 45.59
CA ALA A 153 10.07 45.32 46.59
C ALA A 153 10.78 45.53 47.93
N ARG A 154 11.53 44.52 48.42
CA ARG A 154 12.34 44.63 49.64
C ARG A 154 13.41 45.72 49.50
N ASN A 155 14.10 45.79 48.37
CA ASN A 155 15.09 46.83 48.11
C ASN A 155 14.48 48.23 48.08
N LYS A 156 13.30 48.40 47.47
CA LYS A 156 12.56 49.67 47.48
C LYS A 156 12.14 50.08 48.89
N GLN A 157 11.65 49.14 49.70
CA GLN A 157 11.31 49.41 51.11
C GLN A 157 12.54 49.87 51.90
N LEU A 158 13.66 49.18 51.74
CA LEU A 158 14.91 49.54 52.42
C LEU A 158 15.41 50.94 52.01
N GLN A 159 15.31 51.29 50.72
CA GLN A 159 15.66 52.63 50.24
C GLN A 159 14.73 53.70 50.81
N GLU A 160 13.43 53.42 50.88
CA GLU A 160 12.44 54.31 51.47
C GLU A 160 12.68 54.52 52.97
N GLU A 161 12.96 53.45 53.71
CA GLU A 161 13.31 53.52 55.14
C GLU A 161 14.56 54.38 55.36
N ARG A 162 15.64 54.13 54.61
CA ARG A 162 16.87 54.93 54.67
C ARG A 162 16.61 56.41 54.37
N ARG A 163 15.78 56.71 53.36
CA ARG A 163 15.40 58.07 53.02
C ARG A 163 14.63 58.73 54.16
N ARG A 164 13.66 58.04 54.76
CA ARG A 164 12.90 58.55 55.91
C ARG A 164 13.78 58.82 57.11
N THR A 165 14.69 57.89 57.46
CA THR A 165 15.63 58.08 58.56
C THR A 165 16.51 59.31 58.32
N PHE A 166 17.05 59.45 57.11
CA PHE A 166 17.84 60.62 56.73
C PHE A 166 17.04 61.92 56.84
N GLU A 167 15.80 61.97 56.32
CA GLU A 167 14.94 63.15 56.41
C GLU A 167 14.60 63.53 57.85
N GLU A 168 14.34 62.53 58.72
CA GLU A 168 14.08 62.75 60.14
C GLU A 168 15.32 63.28 60.89
N GLU A 169 16.49 62.71 60.65
CA GLU A 169 17.76 63.17 61.23
C GLU A 169 18.12 64.57 60.74
N PHE A 170 18.04 64.82 59.43
CA PHE A 170 18.28 66.14 58.84
C PHE A 170 17.37 67.20 59.45
N LYS A 171 16.08 66.88 59.66
CA LYS A 171 15.13 67.80 60.30
C LYS A 171 15.47 68.09 61.76
N LYS A 172 15.97 67.10 62.52
CA LYS A 172 16.44 67.28 63.89
C LYS A 172 17.68 68.18 63.94
N ASP A 173 18.64 67.95 63.05
CA ASP A 173 19.85 68.77 62.94
C ASP A 173 19.54 70.22 62.57
N LEU A 174 18.61 70.41 61.63
CA LEU A 174 18.15 71.74 61.24
C LEU A 174 17.48 72.50 62.39
N LEU A 175 16.75 71.79 63.27
CA LEU A 175 16.17 72.39 64.47
C LEU A 175 17.25 72.74 65.51
N ARG A 176 18.19 71.83 65.77
CA ARG A 176 19.34 72.09 66.66
C ARG A 176 20.13 73.30 66.20
N PHE A 177 20.47 73.36 64.91
CA PHE A 177 21.18 74.50 64.33
C PHE A 177 20.43 75.83 64.54
N LYS A 178 19.10 75.83 64.41
CA LYS A 178 18.31 77.04 64.68
C LYS A 178 18.34 77.48 66.15
N GLU A 179 18.49 76.54 67.07
CA GLU A 179 18.53 76.80 68.52
C GLU A 179 19.92 77.25 68.99
N THR A 180 20.99 76.59 68.53
CA THR A 180 22.37 76.85 69.01
C THR A 180 23.19 77.74 68.08
N GLY A 181 22.84 77.83 66.79
CA GLY A 181 23.63 78.53 65.77
C GLY A 181 24.89 77.78 65.32
N GLU A 182 25.13 76.57 65.83
CA GLU A 182 26.27 75.73 65.50
C GLU A 182 25.83 74.48 64.74
N VAL A 183 26.48 74.18 63.61
CA VAL A 183 26.32 72.91 62.91
C VAL A 183 27.30 71.94 63.55
N GLU A 184 26.82 70.83 64.13
CA GLU A 184 27.71 69.72 64.46
C GLU A 184 28.38 69.27 63.16
N ALA A 185 29.67 69.58 63.02
CA ALA A 185 30.45 69.04 61.92
C ALA A 185 30.34 67.52 62.01
N PRO A 186 29.94 66.81 60.94
CA PRO A 186 29.90 65.36 60.98
C PRO A 186 31.27 64.90 61.46
N LEU A 187 31.30 64.20 62.59
CA LEU A 187 32.49 63.56 63.11
C LEU A 187 32.85 62.47 62.10
N CYS A 188 33.56 62.85 61.05
CA CYS A 188 34.33 61.96 60.24
C CYS A 188 35.38 61.34 61.16
N GLN A 189 35.01 60.29 61.88
CA GLN A 189 35.96 59.35 62.44
C GLN A 189 36.61 58.59 61.28
N ILE A 190 37.39 59.31 60.46
CA ILE A 190 38.45 58.71 59.65
C ILE A 190 39.59 58.44 60.64
N ALA A 191 39.35 57.51 61.56
CA ALA A 191 40.36 56.98 62.46
C ALA A 191 41.03 55.74 61.85
N SER A 192 41.08 55.67 60.53
CA SER A 192 42.00 54.84 59.76
C SER A 192 42.02 55.39 58.33
N PRO A 193 43.18 55.57 57.67
CA PRO A 193 43.20 55.72 56.23
C PRO A 193 42.42 54.55 55.63
N CYS A 194 41.43 54.83 54.77
CA CYS A 194 40.76 53.77 54.01
C CYS A 194 41.83 53.07 53.20
N ASP A 195 42.24 51.90 53.67
CA ASP A 195 43.17 51.05 52.96
C ASP A 195 42.41 50.45 51.78
N LEU A 196 42.77 50.87 50.57
CA LEU A 196 42.15 50.40 49.34
C LEU A 196 42.53 48.94 49.02
N SER A 197 43.35 48.29 49.87
CA SER A 197 43.71 46.88 49.80
C SER A 197 42.53 45.92 50.04
N GLU A 198 41.44 46.39 50.66
CA GLU A 198 40.18 45.63 50.83
C GLU A 198 39.20 45.76 49.65
N ILE A 199 39.50 46.59 48.64
CA ILE A 199 38.74 46.57 47.38
C ILE A 199 39.17 45.31 46.63
N ASN A 200 38.44 44.23 46.89
CA ASN A 200 38.72 42.91 46.35
C ASN A 200 38.31 42.85 44.86
N LEU A 201 39.18 43.37 43.99
CA LEU A 201 39.03 43.30 42.53
C LEU A 201 39.07 41.86 42.00
N GLU A 202 39.46 40.87 42.81
CA GLU A 202 39.38 39.45 42.43
C GLU A 202 37.93 38.97 42.26
N GLN A 203 36.96 39.62 42.93
CA GLN A 203 35.55 39.28 42.77
C GLN A 203 34.96 39.86 41.47
N ASP A 204 35.58 40.91 40.91
CA ASP A 204 35.26 41.47 39.58
C ASP A 204 35.78 40.60 38.43
N GLU A 205 36.78 39.74 38.65
CA GLU A 205 37.29 38.80 37.62
C GLU A 205 36.24 37.74 37.27
N ASP A 206 35.51 37.22 38.27
CA ASP A 206 34.42 36.26 38.05
C ASP A 206 33.23 36.91 37.33
N ASP A 207 32.91 38.15 37.68
CA ASP A 207 31.85 38.94 37.01
C ASP A 207 32.27 39.35 35.57
N GLN A 208 33.56 39.65 35.34
CA GLN A 208 34.11 39.84 34.00
C GLN A 208 34.13 38.56 33.18
N GLN A 209 34.45 37.42 33.77
CA GLN A 209 34.37 36.12 33.10
C GLN A 209 32.92 35.76 32.77
N ALA A 210 31.97 36.04 33.67
CA ALA A 210 30.55 35.83 33.42
C ALA A 210 30.04 36.71 32.27
N LEU A 211 30.46 37.98 32.21
CA LEU A 211 30.13 38.89 31.11
C LEU A 211 30.77 38.46 29.79
N SER A 212 32.01 37.99 29.83
CA SER A 212 32.74 37.49 28.65
C SER A 212 32.08 36.23 28.08
N ARG A 213 31.73 35.25 28.93
CA ARG A 213 30.98 34.06 28.52
C ARG A 213 29.60 34.38 27.96
N PHE A 214 28.91 35.37 28.52
CA PHE A 214 27.62 35.82 28.00
C PHE A 214 27.75 36.39 26.58
N LEU A 215 28.75 37.23 26.33
CA LEU A 215 29.04 37.81 25.01
C LEU A 215 29.51 36.76 23.99
N GLU A 216 30.30 35.76 24.40
CA GLU A 216 30.68 34.64 23.53
C GLU A 216 29.47 33.75 23.19
N SER A 217 28.62 33.43 24.16
CA SER A 217 27.43 32.59 23.92
C SER A 217 26.35 33.26 23.04
N SER A 218 26.35 34.59 22.97
CA SER A 218 25.43 35.36 22.13
C SER A 218 26.00 35.71 20.76
N GLY A 219 27.28 35.40 20.52
CA GLY A 219 28.01 35.68 19.27
C GLY A 219 28.14 34.51 18.30
N GLU A 220 27.87 33.27 18.73
CA GLU A 220 27.94 32.09 17.86
C GLU A 220 26.65 31.91 17.06
N HIS A 221 26.38 32.89 16.20
CA HIS A 221 25.52 32.69 15.04
C HIS A 221 26.35 31.93 14.01
N ASP A 222 26.25 30.60 14.03
CA ASP A 222 26.82 29.73 13.00
C ASP A 222 26.34 30.21 11.61
N PRO A 223 27.21 30.79 10.77
CA PRO A 223 26.81 31.32 9.48
C PRO A 223 26.71 30.23 8.40
N GLU A 224 26.92 28.95 8.72
CA GLU A 224 26.93 27.84 7.76
C GLU A 224 25.54 27.26 7.43
N ASP A 225 24.45 27.68 8.09
CA ASP A 225 23.08 27.24 7.74
C ASP A 225 22.41 28.14 6.68
N LYS A 226 23.14 28.43 5.59
CA LYS A 226 22.61 29.22 4.45
C LYS A 226 22.07 28.43 3.27
N ASP A 227 21.95 27.11 3.33
CA ASP A 227 21.53 26.31 2.17
C ASP A 227 20.37 25.31 2.37
N SER A 228 19.67 25.27 3.52
CA SER A 228 18.54 24.32 3.69
C SER A 228 17.15 24.84 3.31
N ASP A 229 16.96 26.16 3.09
CA ASP A 229 15.62 26.72 2.86
C ASP A 229 15.16 26.80 1.40
N PHE A 230 15.97 26.38 0.42
CA PHE A 230 15.59 26.45 -1.00
C PHE A 230 14.93 25.19 -1.58
N ARG A 231 14.56 24.19 -0.76
CA ARG A 231 13.93 22.94 -1.24
C ARG A 231 12.62 22.51 -0.56
N ARG A 232 11.90 23.40 0.15
CA ARG A 232 10.60 23.04 0.75
C ARG A 232 9.36 23.73 0.18
N SER A 233 9.47 24.46 -0.93
CA SER A 233 8.35 25.19 -1.54
C SER A 233 8.15 24.92 -3.05
N LYS A 234 8.38 23.68 -3.50
CA LYS A 234 8.14 23.30 -4.92
C LYS A 234 7.48 21.94 -5.17
N SER A 235 6.63 21.47 -4.26
CA SER A 235 5.83 20.24 -4.47
C SER A 235 4.31 20.37 -4.24
N LEU A 236 3.76 21.58 -4.12
CA LEU A 236 2.32 21.78 -3.87
C LEU A 236 1.63 22.75 -4.85
N SER A 237 1.92 22.64 -6.15
CA SER A 237 1.09 23.25 -7.20
C SER A 237 1.20 22.47 -8.49
N LYS A 238 0.68 21.24 -8.50
CA LYS A 238 0.36 20.50 -9.73
C LYS A 238 -0.53 19.28 -9.46
N MET A 239 -1.60 19.45 -8.68
CA MET A 239 -2.79 18.56 -8.74
C MET A 239 -4.03 19.37 -8.39
N SER A 240 -4.42 20.24 -9.32
CA SER A 240 -5.75 20.85 -9.35
C SER A 240 -6.33 20.59 -10.73
N VAL A 241 -6.49 19.30 -11.06
CA VAL A 241 -7.23 18.84 -12.23
C VAL A 241 -8.02 17.62 -11.79
N LEU A 242 -9.34 17.68 -12.01
CA LEU A 242 -10.33 16.59 -12.00
C LEU A 242 -10.70 15.99 -10.63
N LEU A 243 -11.57 16.68 -9.90
CA LEU A 243 -12.67 16.03 -9.18
C LEU A 243 -13.93 16.92 -9.35
N GLU A 244 -14.73 16.58 -10.36
CA GLU A 244 -16.14 16.94 -10.39
C GLU A 244 -16.85 16.30 -9.18
N PRO A 245 -17.69 17.05 -8.45
CA PRO A 245 -18.80 16.47 -7.72
C PRO A 245 -20.04 16.53 -8.62
N SER A 246 -20.33 15.42 -9.31
CA SER A 246 -21.66 15.17 -9.86
C SER A 246 -22.64 14.98 -8.69
N LEU A 247 -23.32 16.07 -8.35
CA LEU A 247 -24.52 16.09 -7.53
C LEU A 247 -25.67 15.49 -8.34
N ASN A 248 -26.00 14.22 -8.07
CA ASN A 248 -27.31 13.67 -8.39
C ASN A 248 -28.10 13.46 -7.08
N PRO A 249 -29.10 14.31 -6.78
CA PRO A 249 -30.12 13.99 -5.80
C PRO A 249 -31.51 14.08 -6.43
N SER A 250 -32.04 12.93 -6.86
CA SER A 250 -33.48 12.64 -7.02
C SER A 250 -33.59 11.11 -6.96
N GLN A 251 -33.86 10.46 -5.83
CA GLN A 251 -35.15 10.43 -5.13
C GLN A 251 -36.35 10.39 -6.08
N ASP A 252 -36.66 9.20 -6.57
CA ASP A 252 -38.04 8.81 -6.85
C ASP A 252 -38.25 7.34 -6.47
N LEU A 253 -38.55 7.12 -5.20
CA LEU A 253 -39.10 5.86 -4.68
C LEU A 253 -40.50 6.17 -4.16
N SER A 254 -41.42 6.40 -5.08
CA SER A 254 -42.86 6.50 -4.79
C SER A 254 -43.65 5.56 -5.70
N ARG A 255 -43.62 4.25 -5.40
CA ARG A 255 -44.71 3.36 -5.81
C ARG A 255 -44.77 2.08 -4.97
N VAL A 256 -45.36 2.23 -3.79
CA VAL A 256 -45.99 1.13 -3.04
C VAL A 256 -47.45 1.56 -2.93
N ASP A 257 -48.30 0.96 -3.74
CA ASP A 257 -49.76 0.94 -3.64
C ASP A 257 -50.21 -0.09 -4.68
N ASN A 258 -51.10 -1.05 -4.46
CA ASN A 258 -51.64 -1.73 -3.30
C ASN A 258 -52.11 -3.08 -3.88
N GLU A 259 -52.13 -4.11 -3.06
CA GLU A 259 -52.93 -5.30 -3.34
C GLU A 259 -54.43 -4.94 -3.28
N ASP A 260 -55.22 -5.88 -3.81
CA ASP A 260 -56.66 -6.07 -3.66
C ASP A 260 -57.60 -5.57 -4.79
N ASP A 261 -58.27 -6.58 -5.36
CA ASP A 261 -59.56 -6.61 -6.07
C ASP A 261 -59.52 -7.10 -7.54
N LEU A 262 -59.48 -8.43 -7.72
CA LEU A 262 -60.46 -9.27 -8.47
C LEU A 262 -59.95 -10.70 -8.72
#